data_AF-A0A3B9L121-F1
#
_entry.id   AF-A0A3B9L121-F1
#
_cell.length_a   1.000
_cell.length_b   1.000
_cell.length_c   1.000
_cell.angle_alpha   90.00
_cell.angle_beta   90.00
_cell.angle_gamma   90.00
#
_symmetry.space_group_name_H-M   'P 1'
#
loop_
_entity.id
_entity.type
_entity.pdbx_description
1 polymer ?
#
loop_
_entity_poly.entity_id
_entity_poly.type
_entity_poly.pdbx_seq_one_letter_code
_entity_poly.pdbx_strand_id
1 'polypeptide(L)' 'MKAFTQLTGTAAPLLEKGKPMSNVDTDMIIPKQFLKTTERTGLSKGLFYELKTLSD' A
#
# COMPACT_ATOMS: atom_id res chain seq x y z
N MET A 1 18.37 11.64 -1.24
CA MET A 1 18.09 10.55 -0.28
C MET A 1 18.57 10.97 1.09
N LYS A 2 17.84 10.62 2.16
CA LYS A 2 18.29 10.79 3.55
C LYS A 2 18.76 9.43 4.07
N ALA A 3 19.79 9.41 4.91
CA ALA A 3 20.23 8.19 5.56
C ALA A 3 19.11 7.64 6.45
N PHE A 4 18.85 6.34 6.37
CA PHE A 4 17.91 5.65 7.24
C PHE A 4 18.70 4.99 8.38
N THR A 5 18.62 5.56 9.59
CA THR A 5 19.38 5.07 10.76
C THR A 5 18.48 4.44 11.80
N GLN A 6 17.42 5.14 12.22
CA GLN A 6 16.39 4.64 13.12
C GLN A 6 15.04 5.23 12.73
N LEU A 7 13.98 4.42 12.88
CA LEU A 7 12.59 4.83 12.73
C LEU A 7 11.79 4.18 13.86
N THR A 8 11.10 4.99 14.66
CA THR A 8 10.10 4.51 15.63
C THR A 8 8.72 4.91 15.12
N GLY A 9 7.80 3.95 15.07
CA GLY A 9 6.43 4.18 14.61
C GLY A 9 5.53 2.98 14.85
N THR A 10 4.22 3.20 14.76
CA THR A 10 3.22 2.14 14.89
C THR A 10 3.27 1.22 13.68
N ALA A 11 3.44 -0.08 13.91
CA ALA A 11 3.33 -1.08 12.86
C ALA A 11 1.86 -1.32 12.48
N ALA A 12 1.57 -1.47 11.19
CA ALA A 12 0.26 -1.82 10.67
C ALA A 12 0.31 -3.24 10.06
N PRO A 13 -0.26 -4.26 10.73
CA PRO A 13 -0.23 -5.62 10.22
C PRO A 13 -1.21 -5.79 9.05
N LEU A 14 -0.74 -6.32 7.92
CA LEU A 14 -1.59 -6.75 6.81
C LEU A 14 -2.05 -8.18 7.08
N LEU A 15 -3.31 -8.33 7.48
CA LEU A 15 -3.90 -9.61 7.84
C LEU A 15 -5.02 -9.99 6.87
N GLU A 16 -5.08 -11.27 6.50
CA GLU A 16 -6.18 -11.88 5.79
C GLU A 16 -6.73 -13.02 6.66
N LYS A 17 -8.02 -12.96 7.03
CA LYS A 17 -8.68 -13.99 7.85
C LYS A 17 -7.91 -14.34 9.14
N GLY A 18 -7.32 -13.33 9.78
CA GLY A 18 -6.57 -13.48 11.02
C GLY A 18 -5.14 -14.02 10.87
N LYS A 19 -4.62 -14.15 9.64
CA LYS A 19 -3.25 -14.59 9.36
C LYS A 19 -2.48 -13.53 8.56
N PRO A 20 -1.14 -13.46 8.65
CA PRO A 20 -0.36 -12.58 7.79
C PRO A 20 -0.67 -12.81 6.31
N MET A 21 -1.00 -11.74 5.61
CA MET A 21 -1.27 -11.80 4.17
C MET A 21 -0.01 -12.23 3.43
N SER A 22 -0.16 -13.19 2.52
CA SER A 22 0.91 -13.67 1.64
C SER A 22 0.59 -13.28 0.19
N ASN A 23 1.59 -13.33 -0.69
CA ASN A 23 1.42 -13.08 -2.12
C ASN A 23 0.83 -11.70 -2.47
N VAL A 24 1.22 -10.67 -1.74
CA VAL A 24 0.87 -9.28 -2.07
C VAL A 24 1.55 -8.90 -3.39
N ASP A 25 0.77 -8.65 -4.43
CA ASP A 25 1.27 -8.31 -5.77
C ASP A 25 1.34 -6.79 -6.03
N THR A 26 1.77 -6.40 -7.23
CA THR A 26 1.94 -5.00 -7.60
C THR A 26 0.63 -4.23 -7.74
N ASP A 27 -0.44 -4.87 -8.23
CA ASP A 27 -1.75 -4.22 -8.39
C ASP A 27 -2.46 -4.10 -7.03
N MET A 28 -2.24 -5.03 -6.10
CA MET A 28 -2.67 -4.95 -4.71
C MET A 28 -2.03 -3.77 -3.98
N ILE A 29 -0.73 -3.52 -4.20
CA ILE A 29 -0.04 -2.36 -3.61
C ILE A 29 -0.61 -1.07 -4.18
N ILE A 30 -0.73 -0.97 -5.50
CA ILE A 30 -1.32 0.18 -6.17
C ILE A 30 -1.91 -0.23 -7.54
N PRO A 31 -3.24 -0.09 -7.72
CA PRO A 31 -3.85 -0.47 -8.99
C PRO A 31 -3.39 0.41 -10.16
N LYS A 32 -3.21 -0.19 -11.34
CA LYS A 32 -2.73 0.50 -12.56
C LYS A 32 -3.46 1.79 -12.95
N GLN A 33 -4.73 1.99 -12.59
CA GLN A 33 -5.45 3.23 -12.89
C GLN A 33 -4.83 4.46 -12.23
N PHE A 34 -4.15 4.30 -11.09
CA PHE A 34 -3.44 5.39 -10.42
C PHE A 34 -2.10 5.71 -11.07
N LEU A 35 -1.59 4.85 -11.95
CA LEU A 35 -0.27 4.99 -12.59
C LEU A 35 -0.32 5.70 -13.95
N LYS A 36 -1.50 6.13 -14.39
CA LYS A 36 -1.68 6.89 -15.65
C LYS A 36 -1.28 8.36 -15.52
N THR A 37 -1.06 8.85 -14.31
CA THR A 37 -0.69 10.25 -14.04
C THR A 37 0.78 10.51 -14.39
N THR A 38 1.08 11.73 -14.82
CA THR A 38 2.47 12.23 -14.96
C THR A 38 2.93 12.95 -13.69
N GLU A 39 2.03 13.21 -12.74
CA GLU A 39 2.34 13.83 -11.46
C GLU A 39 3.15 12.87 -10.59
N ARG A 40 4.15 13.41 -9.88
CA ARG A 40 5.00 12.64 -8.97
C ARG A 40 4.46 12.58 -7.53
N THR A 41 3.29 13.15 -7.30
CA THR A 41 2.65 13.30 -5.99
C THR A 41 1.24 12.70 -6.00
N GLY A 42 0.65 12.47 -4.83
CA GLY A 42 -0.75 12.03 -4.71
C GLY A 42 -1.01 10.53 -4.90
N LEU A 43 0.01 9.73 -5.26
CA LEU A 43 -0.10 8.27 -5.43
C LEU A 43 -0.52 7.52 -4.16
N SER A 44 -0.32 8.11 -2.97
CA SER A 44 -0.73 7.52 -1.69
C SER A 44 -2.24 7.21 -1.61
N LYS A 45 -3.07 7.90 -2.40
CA LYS A 45 -4.51 7.59 -2.51
C LYS A 45 -4.75 6.16 -3.01
N GLY A 46 -3.89 5.69 -3.92
CA GLY A 46 -3.96 4.36 -4.52
C GLY A 46 -3.36 3.24 -3.67
N LEU A 47 -2.63 3.55 -2.60
CA LEU A 47 -2.00 2.54 -1.74
C LEU A 47 -3.06 1.60 -1.14
N PHE A 48 -2.99 0.31 -1.47
CA PHE A 48 -3.95 -0.71 -1.04
C PHE A 48 -5.41 -0.31 -1.30
N TYR A 49 -5.69 0.34 -2.43
CA TYR A 49 -7.01 0.91 -2.72
C TYR A 49 -8.13 -0.13 -2.59
N GLU A 50 -7.98 -1.27 -3.25
CA GLU A 50 -8.99 -2.34 -3.26
C GLU A 50 -9.24 -2.89 -1.86
N LEU A 51 -8.18 -3.18 -1.09
CA LEU A 51 -8.27 -3.64 0.30
C LEU A 51 -8.97 -2.63 1.24
N LYS A 52 -8.90 -1.33 0.94
CA LYS A 52 -9.52 -0.28 1.76
C LYS A 52 -10.97 0.00 1.40
N THR A 53 -11.38 -0.26 0.15
CA THR A 53 -12.66 0.23 -0.38
C THR A 53 -13.63 -0.84 -0.86
N LEU A 54 -13.13 -2.03 -1.21
CA LEU A 54 -14.01 -3.14 -1.52
C LEU A 54 -14.54 -3.70 -0.21
N SER A 55 -15.85 -3.73 -0.07
CA SER A 55 -16.52 -4.52 0.97
C SER A 55 -16.37 -6.00 0.64
N ASP A 56 -16.12 -6.81 1.67
CA ASP A 56 -16.15 -8.27 1.60
C ASP A 56 -17.47 -8.81 1.04
#